data_AF-A0A8T5UX80-F1
#
_entry.id   AF-A0A8T5UX80-F1
#
_cell.length_a   1.000
_cell.length_b   1.000
_cell.length_c   1.000
_cell.angle_alpha   90.00
_cell.angle_beta   90.00
_cell.angle_gamma   90.00
#
_symmetry.space_group_name_H-M   'P 1'
#
loop_
_entity.id
_entity.type
_entity.pdbx_description
1 polymer ?
#
loop_
_entity_poly.entity_id
_entity_poly.type
_entity_poly.pdbx_seq_one_letter_code
_entity_poly.pdbx_strand_id
1 'polypeptide(L)'
;MSFKQEELEELEEQLVLLYRFVSQNNTLKKFYYEGVDIKPSFKDETGILTGLVNNEESEEILKSCIMEIEDAKQEKLNEFHEVLDSYDMEVLFKKYGMSGVEDVDKLDIKKLVGSL
;
A
#
# COMPACT_ATOMS: atom_id res chain seq x y z
N MET A 1 -24.05 2.77 5.45
CA MET A 1 -23.18 3.54 4.54
C MET A 1 -23.68 3.30 3.12
N SER A 2 -23.34 4.18 2.17
CA SER A 2 -23.64 3.95 0.74
C SER A 2 -22.70 2.88 0.20
N PHE A 3 -23.14 2.04 -0.75
CA PHE A 3 -22.32 1.03 -1.42
C PHE A 3 -20.99 1.61 -1.93
N LYS A 4 -21.04 2.83 -2.47
CA LYS A 4 -19.85 3.57 -2.97
C LYS A 4 -18.83 3.90 -1.86
N GLN A 5 -19.29 4.10 -0.63
CA GLN A 5 -18.43 4.46 0.49
C GLN A 5 -17.68 3.23 1.03
N GLU A 6 -18.33 2.07 1.03
CA GLU A 6 -17.69 0.79 1.40
C GLU A 6 -16.63 0.39 0.35
N GLU A 7 -16.89 0.60 -0.94
CA GLU A 7 -15.90 0.35 -2.00
C GLU A 7 -14.68 1.28 -1.91
N LEU A 8 -14.89 2.56 -1.61
CA LEU A 8 -13.79 3.51 -1.40
C LEU A 8 -12.96 3.18 -0.16
N GLU A 9 -13.61 2.76 0.92
CA GLU A 9 -12.93 2.31 2.13
C GLU A 9 -12.07 1.08 1.86
N GLU A 10 -12.61 0.07 1.17
CA GLU A 10 -11.87 -1.14 0.82
C GLU A 10 -10.67 -0.83 -0.09
N LEU A 11 -10.82 0.11 -1.03
CA LEU A 11 -9.73 0.54 -1.90
C LEU A 11 -8.63 1.27 -1.10
N GLU A 12 -9.00 2.17 -0.19
CA GLU A 12 -8.04 2.88 0.65
C GLU A 12 -7.26 1.91 1.54
N GLU A 13 -7.93 0.97 2.19
CA GLU A 13 -7.28 -0.07 3.01
C GLU A 13 -6.22 -0.85 2.23
N GLN A 14 -6.56 -1.26 1.00
CA GLN A 14 -5.63 -2.00 0.13
C GLN A 14 -4.44 -1.13 -0.32
N LEU A 15 -4.68 0.15 -0.62
CA LEU A 15 -3.61 1.09 -0.95
C LEU A 15 -2.69 1.36 0.25
N VAL A 16 -3.24 1.46 1.46
CA VAL A 16 -2.45 1.59 2.70
C VAL A 16 -1.55 0.38 2.91
N LEU A 17 -2.06 -0.84 2.71
CA LEU A 17 -1.26 -2.07 2.78
C LEU A 17 -0.11 -2.05 1.75
N LEU A 18 -0.41 -1.64 0.52
CA LEU A 18 0.58 -1.56 -0.55
C LEU A 18 1.64 -0.48 -0.29
N TYR A 19 1.22 0.70 0.21
CA TYR A 19 2.11 1.77 0.63
C TYR A 19 3.06 1.30 1.74
N ARG A 20 2.54 0.63 2.77
CA ARG A 20 3.36 0.10 3.88
C ARG A 20 4.39 -0.91 3.36
N PHE A 21 4.02 -1.76 2.40
CA PHE A 21 4.94 -2.70 1.76
C PHE A 21 6.05 -2.00 0.98
N VAL A 22 5.71 -1.03 0.12
CA VAL A 22 6.68 -0.27 -0.68
C VAL A 22 7.60 0.53 0.22
N SER A 23 7.06 1.26 1.20
CA SER A 23 7.84 2.08 2.14
C SER A 23 8.81 1.25 2.98
N GLN A 24 8.39 0.06 3.44
CA GLN A 24 9.30 -0.87 4.14
C GLN A 24 10.43 -1.37 3.24
N ASN A 25 10.13 -1.78 2.00
CA ASN A 25 11.16 -2.21 1.06
C ASN A 25 12.11 -1.07 0.69
N ASN A 26 11.61 0.14 0.48
CA ASN A 26 12.41 1.33 0.20
C ASN A 26 13.31 1.70 1.38
N THR A 27 12.80 1.58 2.60
CA THR A 27 13.57 1.80 3.82
C THR A 27 14.70 0.78 3.93
N LEU A 28 14.41 -0.51 3.75
CA LEU A 28 15.42 -1.57 3.75
C LEU A 28 16.48 -1.34 2.65
N LYS A 29 16.05 -0.95 1.44
CA LYS A 29 16.96 -0.58 0.34
C LYS A 29 17.92 0.54 0.75
N LYS A 30 17.38 1.64 1.29
CA LYS A 30 18.17 2.80 1.72
C LYS A 30 19.20 2.43 2.80
N PHE A 31 18.86 1.55 3.74
CA PHE A 31 19.75 1.18 4.84
C PHE A 31 20.79 0.12 4.48
N TYR A 32 20.43 -0.88 3.67
CA TYR A 32 21.27 -2.07 3.45
C TYR A 32 21.95 -2.11 2.09
N TYR A 33 21.51 -1.34 1.08
CA TYR A 33 21.97 -1.48 -0.30
C TYR A 33 22.96 -0.41 -0.75
N GLU A 34 23.47 0.43 0.17
CA GLU A 34 24.67 1.22 -0.12
C GLU A 34 25.87 0.29 -0.36
N GLY A 35 26.02 -0.14 -1.62
CA GLY A 35 27.11 -0.99 -2.08
C GLY A 35 26.81 -2.50 -2.19
N VAL A 36 25.59 -2.95 -1.91
CA VAL A 36 25.19 -4.38 -2.01
C VAL A 36 23.84 -4.51 -2.73
N ASP A 37 23.83 -5.22 -3.85
CA ASP A 37 22.63 -5.52 -4.64
C ASP A 37 21.86 -6.69 -4.03
N ILE A 38 21.06 -6.43 -2.99
CA ILE A 38 20.19 -7.47 -2.42
C ILE A 38 18.84 -7.42 -3.14
N LYS A 39 18.47 -8.56 -3.71
CA LYS A 39 17.16 -8.73 -4.32
C LYS A 39 16.10 -8.85 -3.22
N PRO A 40 14.98 -8.10 -3.31
CA PRO A 40 13.86 -8.30 -2.40
C PRO A 40 13.41 -9.76 -2.40
N SER A 41 13.16 -10.34 -1.22
CA SER A 41 12.63 -11.70 -1.09
C SER A 41 11.13 -11.65 -0.77
N PHE A 42 10.32 -11.39 -1.79
CA PHE A 42 8.86 -11.50 -1.70
C PHE A 42 8.32 -12.26 -2.91
N LYS A 43 7.12 -12.81 -2.78
CA LYS A 43 6.42 -13.46 -3.89
C LYS A 43 5.82 -12.38 -4.78
N ASP A 44 6.05 -12.51 -6.08
CA ASP A 44 5.43 -11.63 -7.07
C ASP A 44 5.27 -12.38 -8.39
N GLU A 45 4.13 -13.06 -8.53
CA GLU A 45 3.80 -13.81 -9.74
C GLU A 45 3.48 -12.88 -10.93
N THR A 46 3.19 -11.61 -10.65
CA THR A 46 2.70 -10.64 -11.64
C THR A 46 3.77 -9.68 -12.16
N GLY A 47 4.87 -9.52 -11.43
CA GLY A 47 5.89 -8.51 -11.66
C GLY A 47 5.51 -7.10 -11.18
N ILE A 48 4.28 -6.90 -10.70
CA ILE A 48 3.75 -5.58 -10.33
C ILE A 48 4.39 -5.09 -9.03
N LEU A 49 4.51 -5.96 -8.02
CA LEU A 49 5.14 -5.58 -6.74
C LEU A 49 6.61 -5.23 -6.92
N THR A 50 7.31 -5.98 -7.79
CA THR A 50 8.68 -5.70 -8.18
C THR A 50 8.78 -4.35 -8.89
N GLY A 51 7.84 -4.04 -9.79
CA GLY A 51 7.75 -2.75 -10.47
C GLY A 51 7.55 -1.59 -9.48
N LEU A 52 6.62 -1.74 -8.54
CA LEU A 52 6.34 -0.73 -7.51
C LEU A 52 7.54 -0.49 -6.59
N VAL A 53 8.20 -1.56 -6.13
CA VAL A 53 9.36 -1.44 -5.24
C VAL A 53 10.58 -0.85 -5.95
N ASN A 54 10.73 -1.05 -7.26
CA ASN A 54 11.87 -0.52 -8.01
C ASN A 54 11.65 0.87 -8.59
N ASN A 55 10.41 1.37 -8.55
CA ASN A 55 10.10 2.73 -8.96
C ASN A 55 10.20 3.67 -7.76
N GLU A 56 11.14 4.61 -7.83
CA GLU A 56 11.40 5.60 -6.77
C GLU A 56 10.19 6.51 -6.47
N GLU A 57 9.30 6.70 -7.45
CA GLU A 57 8.11 7.54 -7.32
C GLU A 57 6.91 6.78 -6.72
N SER A 58 6.93 5.45 -6.66
CA SER A 58 5.76 4.65 -6.27
C SER A 58 5.27 4.96 -4.86
N GLU A 59 6.15 5.31 -3.93
CA GLU A 59 5.76 5.68 -2.57
C GLU A 59 4.94 6.98 -2.53
N GLU A 60 5.34 7.99 -3.30
CA GLU A 60 4.60 9.27 -3.40
C GLU A 60 3.32 9.13 -4.24
N ILE A 61 3.32 8.29 -5.29
CA ILE A 61 2.12 7.98 -6.07
C ILE A 61 1.07 7.33 -5.16
N LEU A 62 1.44 6.28 -4.42
CA LEU A 62 0.51 5.58 -3.52
C LEU A 62 -0.03 6.51 -2.43
N LYS A 63 0.83 7.34 -1.84
CA LYS A 63 0.42 8.38 -0.90
C LYS A 63 -0.59 9.35 -1.51
N SER A 64 -0.36 9.81 -2.73
CA SER A 64 -1.28 10.70 -3.43
C SER A 64 -2.64 10.04 -3.65
N CYS A 65 -2.66 8.78 -4.11
CA CYS A 65 -3.91 8.03 -4.30
C CYS A 65 -4.69 7.84 -2.99
N ILE A 66 -4.02 7.52 -1.89
CA ILE A 66 -4.66 7.42 -0.56
C ILE A 66 -5.29 8.75 -0.16
N MET A 67 -4.55 9.85 -0.31
CA MET A 67 -5.07 11.18 0.03
C MET A 67 -6.25 11.60 -0.84
N GLU A 68 -6.24 11.27 -2.14
CA GLU A 68 -7.38 11.54 -3.04
C GLU A 68 -8.65 10.78 -2.61
N ILE A 69 -8.51 9.56 -2.09
CA ILE A 69 -9.65 8.79 -1.58
C ILE A 69 -10.15 9.38 -0.26
N GLU A 70 -9.27 9.72 0.66
CA GLU A 70 -9.65 10.37 1.93
C GLU A 70 -10.37 11.70 1.67
N ASP A 71 -9.88 12.51 0.72
CA ASP A 71 -10.53 13.74 0.25
C ASP A 71 -11.91 13.48 -0.35
N ALA A 72 -12.09 12.36 -1.06
CA ALA A 72 -13.39 11.97 -1.59
C ALA A 72 -14.36 11.45 -0.51
N LYS A 73 -13.85 11.01 0.64
CA LYS A 73 -14.64 10.47 1.77
C LYS A 73 -15.07 11.56 2.76
N GLN A 74 -14.31 12.65 2.94
CA GLN A 74 -14.53 13.62 4.02
C GLN A 74 -14.58 15.10 3.58
N GLU A 75 -15.13 15.97 4.45
CA GLU A 75 -15.00 17.44 4.32
C GLU A 75 -13.71 17.98 4.96
N LYS A 76 -12.97 17.17 5.75
CA LYS A 76 -11.76 17.60 6.46
C LYS A 76 -10.55 16.77 6.02
N LEU A 77 -9.59 17.47 5.42
CA LEU A 77 -8.25 16.95 5.10
C LEU A 77 -7.51 16.60 6.38
N ASN A 78 -7.28 15.32 6.62
CA ASN A 78 -6.35 14.83 7.63
C ASN A 78 -4.93 14.85 7.05
N GLU A 79 -3.91 14.96 7.90
CA GLU A 79 -2.55 14.78 7.40
C GLU A 79 -2.30 13.29 7.09
N PHE A 80 -1.48 12.99 6.08
CA PHE A 80 -1.26 11.61 5.62
C PHE A 80 -0.82 10.66 6.76
N HIS A 81 -0.03 11.14 7.71
CA HIS A 81 0.38 10.33 8.85
C HIS A 81 -0.80 9.98 9.77
N GLU A 82 -1.75 10.90 9.95
CA GLU A 82 -2.98 10.66 10.72
C GLU A 82 -3.87 9.63 10.03
N VAL A 83 -3.96 9.67 8.69
CA VAL A 83 -4.66 8.65 7.89
C VAL A 83 -4.02 7.28 8.11
N LEU A 84 -2.70 7.18 7.98
CA LEU A 84 -1.98 5.92 8.18
C LEU A 84 -2.09 5.36 9.60
N ASP A 85 -2.16 6.23 10.61
CA ASP A 85 -2.28 5.85 12.02
C ASP A 85 -3.72 5.49 12.42
N SER A 86 -4.72 5.87 11.63
CA SER A 86 -6.11 5.47 11.82
C SER A 86 -6.35 3.98 11.55
N TYR A 87 -5.47 3.34 10.76
CA TYR A 87 -5.56 1.95 10.37
C TYR A 87 -4.84 1.01 11.34
N ASP A 88 -5.61 0.09 11.96
CA ASP A 88 -5.04 -1.03 12.71
C ASP A 88 -4.57 -2.13 11.75
N MET A 89 -3.25 -2.23 11.59
CA MET A 89 -2.64 -3.19 10.67
C MET A 89 -2.94 -4.64 11.03
N GLU A 90 -3.09 -5.00 12.32
CA GLU A 90 -3.45 -6.38 12.68
C GLU A 90 -4.86 -6.72 12.22
N VAL A 91 -5.77 -5.75 12.27
CA VAL A 91 -7.14 -5.90 11.76
C VAL A 91 -7.13 -6.04 10.25
N LEU A 92 -6.38 -5.18 9.54
CA LEU A 92 -6.27 -5.27 8.08
C LEU A 92 -5.66 -6.60 7.63
N PHE A 93 -4.59 -7.06 8.27
CA PHE A 93 -3.99 -8.34 7.93
C PHE A 93 -4.99 -9.49 8.09
N LYS A 94 -5.74 -9.51 9.20
CA LYS A 94 -6.80 -10.50 9.41
C LYS A 94 -7.90 -10.40 8.35
N LYS A 95 -8.32 -9.19 7.97
CA LYS A 95 -9.36 -8.94 6.96
C LYS A 95 -8.98 -9.54 5.61
N TYR A 96 -7.73 -9.40 5.20
CA TYR A 96 -7.23 -9.85 3.89
C TYR A 96 -6.49 -11.19 3.92
N GLY A 97 -6.51 -11.92 5.05
CA GLY A 97 -5.87 -13.24 5.18
C GLY A 97 -4.34 -13.20 5.13
N MET A 98 -3.75 -12.07 5.51
CA MET A 98 -2.30 -11.82 5.57
C MET A 98 -1.77 -12.12 6.98
N SER A 99 -0.52 -12.59 7.07
CA SER A 99 0.22 -12.73 8.34
C SER A 99 1.05 -11.50 8.67
N GLY A 100 1.35 -10.70 7.64
CA GLY A 100 2.24 -9.55 7.69
C GLY A 100 2.28 -8.84 6.33
N VAL A 101 3.14 -7.83 6.24
CA VAL A 101 3.25 -6.97 5.05
C VAL A 101 3.86 -7.73 3.85
N GLU A 102 4.65 -8.77 4.12
CA GLU A 102 5.23 -9.67 3.13
C GLU A 102 4.19 -10.47 2.32
N ASP A 103 2.97 -10.63 2.84
CA ASP A 103 1.86 -11.35 2.20
C ASP A 103 0.99 -10.41 1.33
N VAL A 104 1.49 -9.22 0.97
CA VAL A 104 0.71 -8.26 0.16
C VAL A 104 0.30 -8.82 -1.20
N ASP A 105 1.00 -9.86 -1.68
CA ASP A 105 0.66 -10.62 -2.90
C ASP A 105 -0.69 -11.33 -2.83
N LYS A 106 -1.27 -11.51 -1.63
CA LYS A 106 -2.64 -12.03 -1.44
C LYS A 106 -3.72 -11.04 -1.84
N LEU A 107 -3.39 -9.75 -1.96
CA LEU A 107 -4.31 -8.76 -2.51
C LEU A 107 -4.47 -8.97 -4.02
N ASP A 108 -5.64 -8.63 -4.57
CA ASP A 108 -5.82 -8.58 -6.03
C ASP A 108 -5.15 -7.32 -6.60
N ILE A 109 -3.82 -7.32 -6.62
CA ILE A 109 -3.00 -6.17 -7.02
C ILE A 109 -3.26 -5.78 -8.48
N LYS A 110 -3.60 -6.76 -9.33
CA LYS A 110 -3.98 -6.48 -10.73
C LYS A 110 -5.25 -5.65 -10.80
N LYS A 111 -6.27 -6.01 -10.01
CA LYS A 111 -7.50 -5.22 -9.91
C LYS A 111 -7.23 -3.84 -9.31
N LEU A 112 -6.36 -3.76 -8.32
CA LEU A 112 -5.98 -2.50 -7.68
C LEU A 112 -5.32 -1.53 -8.68
N VAL A 113 -4.26 -1.97 -9.36
CA VAL A 113 -3.52 -1.13 -10.32
C VAL A 113 -4.34 -0.84 -11.57
N GLY A 114 -5.24 -1.74 -11.97
CA GLY A 114 -6.19 -1.47 -13.06
C GLY A 114 -7.31 -0.50 -12.69
N SER A 115 -7.48 -0.18 -11.40
CA SER A 115 -8.46 0.78 -10.91
C SER A 115 -7.85 2.16 -10.62
N LEU A 116 -6.51 2.27 -10.71
CA LEU A 116 -5.74 3.53 -10.69
C LEU A 116 -5.60 4.08 -12.11
#